data_AF-A0A671NHW9-F1
#
_entry.id   AF-A0A671NHW9-F1
#
_cell.length_a   1.000
_cell.length_b   1.000
_cell.length_c   1.000
_cell.angle_alpha   90.00
_cell.angle_beta   90.00
_cell.angle_gamma   90.00
#
_symmetry.space_group_name_H-M   'P 1'
#
loop_
_entity.id
_entity.type
_entity.pdbx_description
1 polymer ?
#
loop_
_entity_poly.entity_id
_entity_poly.type
_entity_poly.pdbx_seq_one_letter_code
_entity_poly.pdbx_strand_id
1 'polypeptide(L)'
;MKVNPVQFAHIQTHKHPKTLADCISRADLKHSDMEEIEKSNSIPEIERILCCALLASDVAQPKLRVLLELYTNLVLFCKEQHFNREQTSVLISMIKNVHQFNTETSLNNTDHCLTYCSELLLCHSVRRPPFSIDLFSSEQVTQILSYFINTYMRHYFLYKYIFTPEVCMRLTIVQKEVRDEVMRLTAQLQQRLQDSADQLNNAISKVETNIQVKK
;
A
#
# COMPACT_ATOMS: atom_id res chain seq x y z
N MET A 1 20.77 -6.01 12.69
CA MET A 1 20.38 -4.88 11.82
C MET A 1 19.40 -4.03 12.63
N LYS A 2 19.84 -2.90 13.20
CA LYS A 2 19.00 -2.07 14.08
C LYS A 2 18.16 -1.14 13.21
N VAL A 3 16.85 -1.38 13.15
CA VAL A 3 15.91 -0.55 12.40
C VAL A 3 15.62 0.70 13.23
N ASN A 4 15.78 1.86 12.59
CA ASN A 4 15.72 3.18 13.21
C ASN A 4 14.25 3.58 13.49
N PRO A 5 13.85 3.89 14.75
CA PRO A 5 12.45 4.17 15.10
C PRO A 5 11.87 5.43 14.46
N VAL A 6 12.72 6.33 13.97
CA VAL A 6 12.32 7.68 13.54
C VAL A 6 11.71 7.69 12.12
N GLN A 7 12.00 6.68 11.30
CA GLN A 7 11.39 6.55 9.96
C GLN A 7 9.95 6.01 10.00
N PHE A 8 9.51 5.41 11.11
CA PHE A 8 8.15 4.88 11.25
C PHE A 8 7.12 5.94 11.67
N ALA A 9 7.55 7.04 12.29
CA ALA A 9 6.65 8.10 12.73
C ALA A 9 6.04 8.91 11.58
N HIS A 10 6.65 8.91 10.39
CA HIS A 10 6.14 9.64 9.22
C HIS A 10 5.18 8.84 8.33
N ILE A 11 5.02 7.53 8.57
CA ILE A 11 4.04 6.70 7.85
C ILE A 11 2.68 6.72 8.57
N GLN A 12 2.65 7.10 9.85
CA GLN A 12 1.43 7.11 10.67
C GLN A 12 0.53 8.35 10.48
N THR A 13 0.90 9.36 9.69
CA THR A 13 0.18 10.65 9.64
C THR A 13 -0.74 10.86 8.45
N HIS A 14 -0.82 9.94 7.49
CA HIS A 14 -1.73 10.08 6.35
C HIS A 14 -2.68 8.89 6.20
N LYS A 15 -3.90 9.09 6.73
CA LYS A 15 -5.16 8.37 6.43
C LYS A 15 -5.37 6.96 7.00
N HIS A 16 -4.94 6.67 8.23
CA HIS A 16 -5.70 5.68 9.00
C HIS A 16 -7.06 6.30 9.43
N PRO A 17 -8.18 5.56 9.39
CA PRO A 17 -9.43 6.02 9.98
C PRO A 17 -9.14 6.44 11.42
N LYS A 18 -9.48 7.68 11.76
CA LYS A 18 -8.94 8.41 12.90
C LYS A 18 -9.38 7.87 14.26
N THR A 19 -10.17 6.81 14.32
CA THR A 19 -10.51 6.09 15.54
C THR A 19 -11.11 4.72 15.18
N LEU A 20 -10.84 3.66 15.97
CA LEU A 20 -11.58 2.39 15.89
C LEU A 20 -13.11 2.60 15.95
N ALA A 21 -13.57 3.72 16.51
CA ALA A 21 -14.96 4.15 16.54
C ALA A 21 -15.59 4.39 15.15
N ASP A 22 -14.82 4.82 14.15
CA ASP A 22 -15.34 5.06 12.79
C ASP A 22 -15.61 3.74 12.04
N CYS A 23 -14.90 2.67 12.39
CA CYS A 23 -15.10 1.34 11.80
C CYS A 23 -16.40 0.67 12.27
N ILE A 24 -16.95 1.08 13.42
CA ILE A 24 -18.14 0.45 14.02
C ILE A 24 -19.43 0.79 13.24
N SER A 25 -19.46 1.88 12.46
CA SER A 25 -20.68 2.38 11.82
C SER A 25 -20.79 2.15 10.31
N ARG A 26 -19.78 1.58 9.65
CA ARG A 26 -19.74 1.46 8.19
C ARG A 26 -19.92 0.03 7.72
N ALA A 27 -21.16 -0.41 7.60
CA ALA A 27 -21.50 -1.48 6.68
C ALA A 27 -21.29 -0.96 5.25
N ASP A 28 -20.32 -1.52 4.53
CA ASP A 28 -20.11 -1.17 3.12
C ASP A 28 -21.22 -1.72 2.20
N LEU A 29 -21.99 -2.71 2.68
CA LEU A 29 -23.13 -3.32 1.99
C LEU A 29 -24.45 -2.71 2.48
N LYS A 30 -25.37 -2.41 1.55
CA LYS A 30 -26.73 -1.96 1.92
C LYS A 30 -27.56 -3.14 2.42
N HIS A 31 -28.60 -2.86 3.20
CA HIS A 31 -29.55 -3.88 3.65
C HIS A 31 -30.21 -4.63 2.49
N SER A 32 -30.49 -3.95 1.37
CA SER A 32 -31.03 -4.58 0.14
C SER A 32 -30.09 -5.65 -0.42
N ASP A 33 -28.80 -5.34 -0.49
CA ASP A 33 -27.79 -6.21 -1.08
C ASP A 33 -27.61 -7.46 -0.21
N MET A 34 -27.63 -7.28 1.12
CA MET A 34 -27.55 -8.39 2.07
C MET A 34 -28.78 -9.29 2.05
N GLU A 35 -29.98 -8.74 1.82
CA GLU A 35 -31.19 -9.55 1.65
C GLU A 35 -31.12 -10.43 0.40
N GLU A 36 -30.62 -9.89 -0.70
CA GLU A 36 -30.41 -10.65 -1.94
C GLU A 36 -29.34 -11.73 -1.76
N ILE A 37 -28.24 -11.41 -1.07
CA ILE A 37 -27.17 -12.38 -0.77
C ILE A 37 -27.69 -13.54 0.10
N GLU A 38 -28.49 -13.27 1.13
CA GLU A 38 -29.02 -14.31 2.00
C GLU A 38 -30.01 -15.23 1.27
N LYS A 39 -30.87 -14.67 0.41
CA LYS A 39 -31.85 -15.45 -0.39
C LYS A 39 -31.19 -16.26 -1.50
N SER A 40 -30.01 -15.85 -1.97
CA SER A 40 -29.34 -16.47 -3.10
C SER A 40 -28.51 -17.68 -2.69
N ASN A 41 -28.71 -18.85 -3.30
CA ASN A 41 -27.84 -20.03 -3.12
C ASN A 41 -26.85 -20.23 -4.28
N SER A 42 -26.92 -19.37 -5.31
CA SER A 42 -26.07 -19.44 -6.50
C SER A 42 -24.82 -18.58 -6.32
N ILE A 43 -23.63 -19.19 -6.44
CA ILE A 43 -22.34 -18.49 -6.41
C ILE A 43 -22.30 -17.33 -7.43
N PRO A 44 -22.69 -17.53 -8.71
CA PRO A 44 -22.76 -16.45 -9.69
C PRO A 44 -23.61 -15.24 -9.27
N GLU A 45 -24.69 -15.48 -8.52
CA GLU A 45 -25.58 -14.40 -8.09
C GLU A 45 -24.97 -13.60 -6.93
N ILE A 46 -24.32 -14.29 -5.99
CA ILE A 46 -23.55 -13.67 -4.91
C ILE A 46 -22.43 -12.81 -5.50
N GLU A 47 -21.67 -13.35 -6.47
CA GLU A 47 -20.62 -12.61 -7.17
C GLU A 47 -21.16 -11.36 -7.87
N ARG A 48 -22.31 -11.44 -8.53
CA ARG A 48 -22.96 -10.29 -9.18
C ARG A 48 -23.27 -9.19 -8.19
N ILE A 49 -23.89 -9.54 -7.05
CA ILE A 49 -24.28 -8.57 -6.02
C ILE A 49 -23.05 -7.94 -5.37
N LEU A 50 -22.07 -8.75 -4.96
CA LEU A 50 -20.82 -8.28 -4.35
C LEU A 50 -20.04 -7.38 -5.32
N CYS A 51 -20.01 -7.73 -6.60
CA CYS A 51 -19.37 -6.91 -7.60
C CYS A 51 -20.06 -5.54 -7.70
N CYS A 52 -21.39 -5.49 -7.83
CA CYS A 52 -22.13 -4.24 -7.90
C CYS A 52 -21.97 -3.36 -6.65
N ALA A 53 -21.92 -3.97 -5.46
CA ALA A 53 -21.88 -3.24 -4.20
C ALA A 53 -20.46 -2.78 -3.80
N LEU A 54 -19.44 -3.60 -4.03
CA LEU A 54 -18.10 -3.39 -3.48
C LEU A 54 -17.05 -3.01 -4.53
N LEU A 55 -17.25 -3.40 -5.79
CA LEU A 55 -16.27 -3.25 -6.87
C LEU A 55 -16.89 -2.38 -7.98
N ALA A 56 -16.65 -1.07 -7.92
CA ALA A 56 -17.22 -0.12 -8.88
C ALA A 56 -16.96 -0.54 -10.34
N SER A 57 -18.01 -1.09 -10.99
CA SER A 57 -18.28 -1.51 -12.39
C SER A 57 -17.17 -2.00 -13.34
N ASP A 58 -15.88 -1.82 -13.07
CA ASP A 58 -14.78 -2.17 -13.98
C ASP A 58 -14.23 -3.57 -13.69
N VAL A 59 -15.05 -4.59 -13.90
CA VAL A 59 -14.69 -6.01 -13.71
C VAL A 59 -13.58 -6.47 -14.68
N ALA A 60 -13.14 -5.61 -15.60
CA ALA A 60 -12.14 -5.94 -16.60
C ALA A 60 -10.74 -6.10 -15.99
N GLN A 61 -10.48 -5.57 -14.78
CA GLN A 61 -9.18 -5.72 -14.15
C GLN A 61 -9.03 -7.09 -13.47
N PRO A 62 -8.05 -7.93 -13.86
CA PRO A 62 -7.82 -9.25 -13.26
C PRO A 62 -7.65 -9.21 -11.73
N LYS A 63 -7.09 -8.10 -11.21
CA LYS A 63 -6.91 -7.86 -9.78
C LYS A 63 -8.26 -7.82 -9.04
N LEU A 64 -9.30 -7.23 -9.64
CA LEU A 64 -10.62 -7.15 -9.01
C LEU A 64 -11.32 -8.51 -8.93
N ARG A 65 -11.03 -9.44 -9.86
CA ARG A 65 -11.51 -10.83 -9.75
C ARG A 65 -10.98 -11.54 -8.50
N VAL A 66 -9.72 -11.31 -8.16
CA VAL A 66 -9.10 -11.88 -6.94
C VAL A 66 -9.77 -11.32 -5.67
N LEU A 67 -10.17 -10.05 -5.67
CA LEU A 67 -10.96 -9.48 -4.58
C LEU A 67 -12.37 -10.04 -4.53
N LEU A 68 -13.02 -10.19 -5.68
CA LEU A 68 -14.36 -10.77 -5.76
C LEU A 68 -14.37 -12.20 -5.21
N GLU A 69 -13.40 -13.02 -5.59
CA GLU A 69 -13.23 -14.37 -5.07
C GLU A 69 -13.01 -14.39 -3.55
N LEU A 70 -12.20 -13.46 -3.01
CA LEU A 70 -12.02 -13.30 -1.57
C LEU A 70 -13.36 -12.99 -0.86
N TYR A 71 -14.14 -12.04 -1.37
CA TYR A 71 -15.42 -11.66 -0.76
C TYR A 71 -16.49 -12.75 -0.91
N THR A 72 -16.55 -13.43 -2.05
CA THR A 72 -17.47 -14.56 -2.27
C THR A 72 -17.17 -15.70 -1.30
N ASN A 73 -15.89 -16.09 -1.17
CA ASN A 73 -15.49 -17.12 -0.22
C ASN A 73 -15.81 -16.74 1.24
N LEU A 74 -15.71 -15.45 1.58
CA LEU A 74 -16.07 -14.95 2.90
C LEU A 74 -17.58 -15.06 3.17
N VAL A 75 -18.42 -14.74 2.18
CA VAL A 75 -19.88 -14.93 2.26
C VAL A 75 -20.24 -16.40 2.40
N LEU A 76 -19.60 -17.29 1.64
CA LEU A 76 -19.83 -18.74 1.74
C LEU A 76 -19.47 -19.26 3.14
N PHE A 77 -18.33 -18.84 3.69
CA PHE A 77 -17.96 -19.13 5.07
C PHE A 77 -19.01 -18.63 6.08
N CYS A 78 -19.50 -17.40 5.93
CA CYS A 78 -20.54 -16.85 6.80
C CYS A 78 -21.83 -17.69 6.75
N LYS A 79 -22.21 -18.19 5.56
CA LYS A 79 -23.37 -19.06 5.40
C LYS A 79 -23.18 -20.42 6.07
N GLU A 80 -22.00 -21.02 5.91
CA GLU A 80 -21.64 -22.29 6.56
C GLU A 80 -21.65 -22.19 8.09
N GLN A 81 -21.23 -21.05 8.64
CA GLN A 81 -21.24 -20.79 10.08
C GLN A 81 -22.56 -20.18 10.59
N HIS A 82 -23.58 -20.09 9.73
CA HIS A 82 -24.90 -19.51 10.04
C HIS A 82 -24.85 -18.10 10.64
N PHE A 83 -23.94 -17.26 10.15
CA PHE A 83 -23.88 -15.85 10.56
C PHE A 83 -25.06 -15.07 10.02
N ASN A 84 -25.55 -14.12 10.83
CA ASN A 84 -26.62 -13.23 10.42
C ASN A 84 -26.13 -12.18 9.40
N ARG A 85 -27.08 -11.43 8.83
CA ARG A 85 -26.81 -10.42 7.81
C ARG A 85 -25.85 -9.32 8.30
N GLU A 86 -26.04 -8.85 9.52
CA GLU A 86 -25.19 -7.81 10.13
C GLU A 86 -23.77 -8.31 10.37
N GLN A 87 -23.62 -9.52 10.93
CA GLN A 87 -22.34 -10.21 11.11
C GLN A 87 -21.59 -10.34 9.79
N THR A 88 -22.27 -10.79 8.74
CA THR A 88 -21.67 -10.98 7.41
C THR A 88 -21.21 -9.64 6.83
N SER A 89 -22.05 -8.60 6.90
CA SER A 89 -21.73 -7.26 6.39
C SER A 89 -20.54 -6.63 7.12
N VAL A 90 -20.51 -6.73 8.45
CA VAL A 90 -19.40 -6.24 9.28
C VAL A 90 -18.13 -7.02 8.98
N LEU A 91 -18.21 -8.35 8.83
CA LEU A 91 -17.05 -9.17 8.54
C LEU A 91 -16.42 -8.83 7.18
N ILE A 92 -17.24 -8.63 6.15
CA ILE A 92 -16.77 -8.19 4.83
C ILE A 92 -16.06 -6.84 4.92
N SER A 93 -16.67 -5.89 5.61
CA SER A 93 -16.11 -4.54 5.80
C SER A 93 -14.78 -4.60 6.57
N MET A 94 -14.69 -5.45 7.59
CA MET A 94 -13.48 -5.68 8.36
C MET A 94 -12.34 -6.25 7.50
N ILE A 95 -12.61 -7.32 6.74
CA ILE A 95 -11.60 -7.93 5.85
C ILE A 95 -11.16 -6.95 4.76
N LYS A 96 -12.08 -6.16 4.21
CA LYS A 96 -11.75 -5.09 3.26
C LYS A 96 -10.82 -4.04 3.87
N ASN A 97 -11.08 -3.59 5.09
CA ASN A 97 -10.20 -2.64 5.80
C ASN A 97 -8.81 -3.24 6.07
N VAL A 98 -8.74 -4.51 6.49
CA VAL A 98 -7.46 -5.20 6.69
C VAL A 98 -6.71 -5.36 5.35
N HIS A 99 -7.41 -5.65 4.27
CA HIS A 99 -6.81 -5.74 2.95
C HIS A 99 -6.27 -4.40 2.45
N GLN A 100 -7.01 -3.31 2.69
CA GLN A 100 -6.53 -1.97 2.38
C GLN A 100 -5.26 -1.64 3.18
N PHE A 101 -5.28 -1.88 4.49
CA PHE A 101 -4.12 -1.68 5.37
C PHE A 101 -2.89 -2.51 4.93
N ASN A 102 -3.11 -3.75 4.46
CA ASN A 102 -2.04 -4.58 3.93
C ASN A 102 -1.38 -3.95 2.69
N THR A 103 -2.19 -3.40 1.78
CA THR A 103 -1.75 -2.96 0.45
C THR A 103 -1.28 -1.51 0.39
N GLU A 104 -1.56 -0.72 1.44
CA GLU A 104 -1.07 0.66 1.61
C GLU A 104 0.46 0.76 1.73
N THR A 105 1.14 -0.32 2.12
CA THR A 105 2.60 -0.35 2.28
C THR A 105 3.22 -1.51 1.51
N SER A 106 4.36 -1.25 0.87
CA SER A 106 5.18 -2.28 0.25
C SER A 106 6.01 -3.10 1.25
N LEU A 107 6.10 -2.62 2.51
CA LEU A 107 6.81 -3.32 3.57
C LEU A 107 6.00 -4.50 4.10
N ASN A 108 6.70 -5.50 4.62
CA ASN A 108 6.04 -6.62 5.28
C ASN A 108 5.33 -6.15 6.56
N ASN A 109 4.02 -6.35 6.63
CA ASN A 109 3.17 -5.99 7.77
C ASN A 109 2.24 -7.14 8.19
N THR A 110 2.65 -8.41 8.01
CA THR A 110 1.85 -9.59 8.40
C THR A 110 1.39 -9.55 9.86
N ASP A 111 2.30 -9.32 10.80
CA ASP A 111 1.98 -9.28 12.24
C ASP A 111 1.02 -8.13 12.56
N HIS A 112 1.18 -6.99 11.89
CA HIS A 112 0.29 -5.85 12.04
C HIS A 112 -1.10 -6.12 11.45
N CYS A 113 -1.19 -6.81 10.31
CA CYS A 113 -2.49 -7.20 9.73
C CYS A 113 -3.25 -8.15 10.65
N LEU A 114 -2.56 -9.13 11.24
CA LEU A 114 -3.17 -10.06 12.19
C LEU A 114 -3.61 -9.35 13.48
N THR A 115 -2.77 -8.47 14.00
CA THR A 115 -3.10 -7.65 15.18
C THR A 115 -4.31 -6.77 14.90
N TYR A 116 -4.32 -6.05 13.76
CA TYR A 116 -5.41 -5.18 13.37
C TYR A 116 -6.73 -5.94 13.18
N CYS A 117 -6.70 -7.11 12.54
CA CYS A 117 -7.86 -8.00 12.41
C CYS A 117 -8.40 -8.43 13.78
N SER A 118 -7.49 -8.79 14.70
CA SER A 118 -7.86 -9.20 16.08
C SER A 118 -8.48 -8.04 16.87
N GLU A 119 -7.93 -6.84 16.75
CA GLU A 119 -8.47 -5.64 17.40
C GLU A 119 -9.86 -5.26 16.88
N LEU A 120 -10.07 -5.32 15.55
CA LEU A 120 -11.38 -5.09 14.94
C LEU A 120 -12.40 -6.11 15.44
N LEU A 121 -12.06 -7.41 15.42
CA LEU A 121 -12.93 -8.46 15.95
C LEU A 121 -13.30 -8.23 17.41
N LEU A 122 -12.30 -7.93 18.26
CA LEU A 122 -12.55 -7.68 19.67
C LEU A 122 -13.47 -6.47 19.90
N CYS A 123 -13.38 -5.44 19.06
CA CYS A 123 -14.28 -4.28 19.17
C CYS A 123 -15.73 -4.60 18.83
N HIS A 124 -15.96 -5.55 17.92
CA HIS A 124 -17.30 -6.04 17.57
C HIS A 124 -17.80 -7.17 18.49
N SER A 125 -16.94 -7.72 19.35
CA SER A 125 -17.29 -8.76 20.34
C SER A 125 -17.44 -8.25 21.77
N VAL A 126 -16.79 -7.14 22.13
CA VAL A 126 -16.76 -6.66 23.53
C VAL A 126 -17.76 -5.51 23.74
N ARG A 127 -18.66 -5.68 24.72
CA ARG A 127 -19.63 -4.66 25.17
C ARG A 127 -18.93 -3.42 25.74
N ARG A 128 -18.92 -2.30 25.01
CA ARG A 128 -18.79 -0.93 25.53
C ARG A 128 -19.99 -0.06 25.12
N PRO A 129 -20.93 0.22 26.04
CA PRO A 129 -21.88 1.31 25.86
C PRO A 129 -21.13 2.64 25.60
N PRO A 130 -21.60 3.52 24.69
CA PRO A 130 -22.90 3.54 24.04
C PRO A 130 -22.98 2.88 22.64
N PHE A 131 -21.91 2.27 22.11
CA PHE A 131 -21.83 1.88 20.69
C PHE A 131 -21.52 0.40 20.40
N SER A 132 -21.33 -0.46 21.41
CA SER A 132 -21.03 -1.89 21.16
C SER A 132 -22.27 -2.77 21.20
N ILE A 133 -22.60 -3.36 20.05
CA ILE A 133 -23.50 -4.49 19.94
C ILE A 133 -22.63 -5.75 20.09
N ASP A 134 -23.06 -6.69 20.93
CA ASP A 134 -22.46 -8.01 21.12
C ASP A 134 -22.68 -8.83 19.83
N LEU A 135 -21.90 -8.54 18.80
CA LEU A 135 -22.17 -9.01 17.44
C LEU A 135 -21.62 -10.42 17.20
N PHE A 136 -20.48 -10.77 17.80
CA PHE A 136 -19.87 -12.10 17.64
C PHE A 136 -19.58 -12.74 18.99
N SER A 137 -19.98 -14.00 19.14
CA SER A 137 -19.64 -14.81 20.31
C SER A 137 -18.15 -15.18 20.33
N SER A 138 -17.63 -15.58 21.50
CA SER A 138 -16.23 -16.03 21.63
C SER A 138 -15.87 -17.20 20.69
N GLU A 139 -16.84 -18.08 20.42
CA GLU A 139 -16.65 -19.19 19.49
C GLU A 139 -16.54 -18.67 18.04
N GLN A 140 -17.44 -17.77 17.65
CA GLN A 140 -17.45 -17.16 16.32
C GLN A 140 -16.16 -16.37 16.06
N VAL A 141 -15.64 -15.64 17.04
CA VAL A 141 -14.34 -14.94 16.93
C VAL A 141 -13.21 -15.92 16.62
N THR A 142 -13.19 -17.06 17.31
CA THR A 142 -12.16 -18.08 17.09
C THR A 142 -12.26 -18.70 15.70
N GLN A 143 -13.48 -18.99 15.24
CA GLN A 143 -13.75 -19.50 13.89
C GLN A 143 -13.31 -18.50 12.83
N ILE A 144 -13.65 -17.20 13.00
CA ILE A 144 -13.28 -16.15 12.06
C ILE A 144 -11.75 -15.97 12.00
N LEU A 145 -11.06 -15.93 13.14
CA LEU A 145 -9.61 -15.82 13.18
C LEU A 145 -8.94 -17.02 12.51
N SER A 146 -9.41 -18.23 12.80
CA SER A 146 -8.91 -19.45 12.16
C SER A 146 -9.11 -19.41 10.65
N TYR A 147 -10.30 -19.01 10.18
CA TYR A 147 -10.58 -18.83 8.76
C TYR A 147 -9.64 -17.80 8.14
N PHE A 148 -9.54 -16.61 8.74
CA PHE A 148 -8.70 -15.52 8.24
C PHE A 148 -7.21 -15.91 8.10
N ILE A 149 -6.67 -16.64 9.08
CA ILE A 149 -5.29 -17.13 9.04
C ILE A 149 -5.12 -18.15 7.91
N ASN A 150 -6.07 -19.08 7.77
CA ASN A 150 -5.97 -20.18 6.81
C ASN A 150 -6.28 -19.81 5.36
N THR A 151 -7.03 -18.72 5.13
CA THR A 151 -7.38 -18.26 3.79
C THR A 151 -6.59 -17.00 3.41
N TYR A 152 -6.84 -15.90 4.09
CA TYR A 152 -6.29 -14.60 3.73
C TYR A 152 -4.78 -14.50 4.02
N MET A 153 -4.35 -14.81 5.25
CA MET A 153 -2.92 -14.72 5.62
C MET A 153 -2.06 -15.75 4.90
N ARG A 154 -2.59 -16.95 4.63
CA ARG A 154 -1.90 -17.97 3.83
C ARG A 154 -1.51 -17.46 2.43
N HIS A 155 -2.33 -16.61 1.84
CA HIS A 155 -2.10 -15.99 0.54
C HIS A 155 -1.59 -14.53 0.64
N TYR A 156 -1.05 -14.14 1.79
CA TYR A 156 -0.60 -12.76 2.05
C TYR A 156 0.34 -12.20 0.96
N PHE A 157 1.36 -12.95 0.53
CA PHE A 157 2.31 -12.49 -0.50
C PHE A 157 1.66 -12.31 -1.87
N LEU A 158 0.62 -13.10 -2.19
CA LEU A 158 -0.13 -12.96 -3.44
C LEU A 158 -0.87 -11.62 -3.46
N TYR A 159 -1.59 -11.30 -2.37
CA TYR A 159 -2.27 -10.02 -2.25
C TYR A 159 -1.28 -8.85 -2.26
N LYS A 160 -0.15 -8.99 -1.56
CA LYS A 160 0.92 -7.98 -1.57
C LYS A 160 1.41 -7.71 -3.00
N TYR A 161 1.73 -8.77 -3.74
CA TYR A 161 2.24 -8.66 -5.10
C TYR A 161 1.24 -8.01 -6.07
N ILE A 162 -0.04 -8.38 -5.97
CA ILE A 162 -1.06 -7.91 -6.90
C ILE A 162 -1.43 -6.44 -6.62
N PHE A 163 -1.57 -6.05 -5.34
CA PHE A 163 -2.24 -4.80 -4.97
C PHE A 163 -1.30 -3.72 -4.43
N THR A 164 -0.04 -4.02 -4.13
CA THR A 164 0.91 -2.99 -3.71
C THR A 164 1.25 -2.10 -4.91
N PRO A 165 1.07 -0.77 -4.81
CA PRO A 165 1.51 0.15 -5.85
C PRO A 165 3.03 0.11 -5.98
N GLU A 166 3.53 0.05 -7.21
CA GLU A 166 4.97 0.08 -7.48
C GLU A 166 5.57 1.41 -7.00
N VAL A 167 6.35 1.39 -5.92
CA VAL A 167 7.07 2.57 -5.45
C VAL A 167 8.41 2.61 -6.17
N CYS A 168 8.50 3.36 -7.27
CA CYS A 168 9.77 3.62 -7.93
C CYS A 168 10.62 4.55 -7.04
N MET A 169 11.58 4.00 -6.30
CA MET A 169 12.55 4.79 -5.55
C MET A 169 13.54 5.44 -6.53
N ARG A 170 13.30 6.70 -6.90
CA ARG A 170 14.24 7.47 -7.73
C ARG A 170 15.46 7.85 -6.89
N LEU A 171 16.53 7.06 -6.97
CA LEU A 171 17.84 7.33 -6.35
C LEU A 171 18.46 8.63 -6.90
N THR A 172 18.14 9.75 -6.26
CA THR A 172 18.53 11.10 -6.71
C THR A 172 19.95 11.49 -6.24
N ILE A 173 20.54 10.69 -5.36
CA ILE A 173 21.83 10.98 -4.71
C ILE A 173 22.99 10.86 -5.71
N VAL A 174 23.03 9.79 -6.50
CA VAL A 174 24.10 9.55 -7.49
C VAL A 174 24.12 10.63 -8.57
N GLN A 175 22.96 11.17 -8.94
CA GLN A 175 22.87 12.22 -9.98
C GLN A 175 23.45 13.56 -9.54
N LYS A 176 23.44 13.88 -8.24
CA LYS A 176 24.02 15.13 -7.74
C LYS A 176 25.53 15.03 -7.63
N GLU A 177 26.05 13.97 -7.01
CA GLU A 177 27.49 13.76 -6.86
C GLU A 177 28.20 13.66 -8.22
N VAL A 178 27.62 12.90 -9.16
CA VAL A 178 28.16 12.80 -10.52
C VAL A 178 28.08 14.15 -11.25
N ARG A 179 26.99 14.91 -11.09
CA ARG A 179 26.86 16.25 -11.69
C ARG A 179 27.89 17.23 -11.14
N ASP A 180 28.06 17.26 -9.83
CA ASP A 180 28.97 18.19 -9.16
C ASP A 180 30.42 17.87 -9.53
N GLU A 181 30.79 16.59 -9.61
CA GLU A 181 32.11 16.17 -10.05
C GLU A 181 32.35 16.45 -11.54
N VAL A 182 31.34 16.24 -12.41
CA VAL A 182 31.43 16.61 -13.84
C VAL A 182 31.59 18.13 -14.00
N MET A 183 30.86 18.95 -13.24
CA MET A 183 31.04 20.41 -13.27
C MET A 183 32.44 20.80 -12.81
N ARG A 184 32.96 20.20 -11.74
CA ARG A 184 34.31 20.48 -11.22
C ARG A 184 35.39 20.15 -12.25
N LEU A 185 35.31 18.96 -12.86
CA LEU A 185 36.26 18.53 -13.88
C LEU A 185 36.18 19.39 -15.15
N THR A 186 34.98 19.79 -15.56
CA THR A 186 34.78 20.68 -16.72
C THR A 186 35.43 22.04 -16.49
N ALA A 187 35.24 22.63 -15.32
CA ALA A 187 35.87 23.90 -14.96
C ALA A 187 37.41 23.80 -14.92
N GLN A 188 37.95 22.70 -14.38
CA GLN A 188 39.40 22.47 -14.34
C GLN A 188 40.01 22.31 -15.75
N LEU A 189 39.32 21.59 -16.64
CA LEU A 189 39.77 21.42 -18.03
C LEU A 189 39.74 22.73 -18.79
N GLN A 190 38.69 23.53 -18.62
CA GLN A 190 38.59 24.86 -19.23
C GLN A 190 39.72 25.77 -18.77
N GLN A 191 40.02 25.80 -17.46
CA GLN A 191 41.12 26.60 -16.93
C GLN A 191 42.47 26.17 -17.53
N ARG A 192 42.75 24.86 -17.58
CA ARG A 192 44.01 24.36 -18.16
C ARG A 192 44.17 24.67 -19.64
N LEU A 193 43.07 24.61 -20.40
CA LEU A 193 43.09 25.00 -21.82
C LEU A 193 43.36 26.49 -21.97
N GLN A 194 42.76 27.32 -21.13
CA GLN A 194 42.99 28.77 -21.13
C GLN A 194 44.45 29.10 -20.78
N ASP A 195 44.99 28.52 -19.71
CA ASP A 195 46.38 28.72 -19.30
C ASP A 195 47.35 28.29 -20.41
N SER A 196 47.05 27.19 -21.11
CA SER A 196 47.87 26.72 -22.23
C SER A 196 47.78 27.65 -23.45
N ALA A 197 46.61 28.22 -23.73
CA ALA A 197 46.43 29.20 -24.80
C ALA A 197 47.19 30.49 -24.51
N ASP A 198 47.12 30.98 -23.27
CA ASP A 198 47.82 32.18 -22.83
C ASP A 198 49.34 31.97 -22.83
N GLN A 199 49.83 30.79 -22.44
CA GLN A 199 51.24 30.43 -22.56
C GLN A 199 51.71 30.44 -24.03
N LEU A 200 50.92 29.89 -24.95
CA LEU A 200 51.25 29.88 -26.38
C LEU A 200 51.29 31.31 -26.94
N ASN A 201 50.28 32.13 -26.62
CA ASN A 201 50.23 33.53 -27.05
C ASN A 201 51.45 34.32 -26.54
N ASN A 202 51.80 34.15 -25.27
CA ASN A 202 53.00 34.77 -24.69
C ASN A 202 54.30 34.30 -25.37
N ALA A 203 54.40 33.02 -25.73
CA ALA A 203 55.55 32.50 -26.46
C ALA A 203 55.65 33.07 -27.88
N ILE A 204 54.52 33.20 -28.58
CA ILE A 204 54.43 33.80 -29.91
C ILE A 204 54.88 35.27 -29.86
N SER A 205 54.34 36.08 -28.92
CA SER A 205 54.72 37.48 -28.79
C SER A 205 56.21 37.68 -28.46
N LYS A 206 56.81 36.77 -27.67
CA LYS A 206 58.26 36.77 -27.41
C LYS A 206 59.08 36.45 -28.66
N VAL A 207 58.60 35.57 -29.54
CA VAL A 207 59.27 35.26 -30.80
C VAL A 207 59.16 36.43 -31.78
N GLU A 208 57.98 37.07 -31.88
CA GLU A 208 57.75 38.22 -32.75
C GLU A 208 58.62 39.43 -32.38
N THR A 209 58.73 39.74 -31.08
CA THR A 209 59.62 40.80 -30.58
C THR A 209 61.09 40.52 -30.86
N ASN A 210 61.54 39.26 -30.73
CA ASN A 210 62.92 38.88 -31.06
C ASN A 210 63.24 38.93 -32.57
N ILE A 211 62.24 38.76 -33.44
CA ILE A 211 62.40 38.89 -34.90
C ILE A 211 62.51 40.38 -35.30
N GLN A 212 61.81 41.29 -34.63
CA GLN A 212 61.90 42.73 -34.91
C GLN A 212 63.23 43.36 -34.45
N VAL A 213 63.88 42.82 -33.41
CA VAL A 213 65.19 43.30 -32.92
C VAL A 213 66.37 42.81 -33.79
N LYS A 214 66.15 41.84 -34.68
CA LYS A 214 67.17 41.25 -35.57
C LYS A 214 67.15 41.78 -37.02
N LYS A 215 66.29 42.76 -37.33
CA LYS A 215 66.29 43.52 -38.58
C LYS A 215 66.84 44.91 -38.35
#